data_AF-A0A382E676-F1
#
_entry.id   AF-A0A382E676-F1
#
_cell.length_a   1.000
_cell.length_b   1.000
_cell.length_c   1.000
_cell.angle_alpha   90.00
_cell.angle_beta   90.00
_cell.angle_gamma   90.00
#
_symmetry.space_group_name_H-M   'P 1'
#
loop_
_entity.id
_entity.type
_entity.pdbx_description
1 polymer ?
#
loop_
_entity_poly.entity_id
_entity_poly.type
_entity_poly.pdbx_seq_one_letter_code
_entity_poly.pdbx_strand_id
1 'polypeptide(L)'
;MSDEKTFTKEHRESLDNKRMGNNFLGILNDIKRRPSDAAKELEISKEEIENIINGKNRLSSEIISKATKIWPVNARDFYIMHDDCPSGLKIMRCEDSVKSSRIMHRSGKPYYEYRDTAMSSVGPFRPEWIEMLCVVDDNEPSSKQVQWNNGHFMHQFTYFLGDVNFYYIGENGEKKVGVMNIGDSNYITPFTPHSFATRKDAKKNGMILALTYGNNLSGDSQHELSSIGKKLGKEFALDFSSKENASASLIKFHRNNSSLTLHELSKRTNMDIEKLKDFENGKIPTYSEYTILAEHFNVNIRDLFSYDKISNKVIVRLHKNTKKWFYPEDIKNYELVELANANSLPYSKALEINVLSENDKTLDLKVGLHQYGYNIGNTDVSISYESDDGLKTDVIKPGDSFYLKPFVEHNFRGKGKLLVLRISGKITGEPQRELSL
;
A
#
# COMPACT_ATOMS: atom_id res chain seq x y z
N MET A 1 -5.18 38.21 19.15
CA MET A 1 -4.27 38.54 18.04
C MET A 1 -3.14 37.55 18.09
N SER A 2 -3.41 36.32 17.67
CA SER A 2 -2.47 35.23 17.51
C SER A 2 -2.25 35.11 16.00
N ASP A 3 -0.99 35.15 15.56
CA ASP A 3 -0.59 35.01 14.17
C ASP A 3 -1.12 33.69 13.60
N GLU A 4 -2.30 33.74 12.99
CA GLU A 4 -2.73 32.78 11.99
C GLU A 4 -1.76 32.93 10.81
N LYS A 5 -0.63 32.20 10.86
CA LYS A 5 0.04 31.79 9.63
C LYS A 5 -0.92 30.89 8.88
N THR A 6 -1.85 31.52 8.19
CA THR A 6 -2.65 30.90 7.14
C THR A 6 -1.62 30.23 6.24
N PHE A 7 -1.70 28.92 6.04
CA PHE A 7 -0.88 28.18 5.08
C PHE A 7 -1.19 28.72 3.68
N THR A 8 -0.62 29.87 3.33
CA THR A 8 -0.84 30.51 2.04
C THR A 8 -0.27 29.63 0.95
N LYS A 9 -0.85 29.73 -0.25
CA LYS A 9 -0.35 29.06 -1.45
C LYS A 9 1.15 29.33 -1.65
N GLU A 10 1.58 30.57 -1.42
CA GLU A 10 2.98 31.01 -1.50
C GLU A 10 3.90 30.29 -0.50
N HIS A 11 3.45 30.06 0.73
CA HIS A 11 4.24 29.30 1.72
C HIS A 11 4.44 27.85 1.29
N ARG A 12 3.38 27.21 0.77
CA ARG A 12 3.45 25.83 0.25
C ARG A 12 4.36 25.73 -0.97
N GLU A 13 4.24 26.66 -1.92
CA GLU A 13 5.11 26.74 -3.09
C GLU A 13 6.57 26.94 -2.69
N SER A 14 6.84 27.73 -1.65
CA SER A 14 8.21 27.89 -1.12
C SER A 14 8.75 26.60 -0.50
N LEU A 15 7.95 25.85 0.27
CA LEU A 15 8.36 24.56 0.83
C LEU A 15 8.63 23.52 -0.25
N ASP A 16 7.77 23.42 -1.27
CA ASP A 16 7.97 22.50 -2.38
C ASP A 16 9.20 22.89 -3.22
N ASN A 17 9.45 24.18 -3.45
CA ASN A 17 10.68 24.64 -4.11
C ASN A 17 11.93 24.29 -3.31
N LYS A 18 11.90 24.40 -1.97
CA LYS A 18 13.02 23.97 -1.12
C LYS A 18 13.27 22.47 -1.20
N ARG A 19 12.21 21.65 -1.15
CA ARG A 19 12.31 20.19 -1.32
C ARG A 19 12.85 19.83 -2.70
N MET A 20 12.40 20.54 -3.74
CA MET A 20 12.89 20.39 -5.11
C MET A 20 14.37 20.75 -5.23
N GLY A 21 14.79 21.86 -4.62
CA GLY A 21 16.18 22.29 -4.57
C GLY A 21 17.09 21.27 -3.88
N ASN A 22 16.65 20.74 -2.73
CA ASN A 22 17.36 19.66 -2.03
C ASN A 22 17.46 18.38 -2.87
N ASN A 23 16.38 18.01 -3.56
CA ASN A 23 16.38 16.87 -4.49
C ASN A 23 17.37 17.07 -5.63
N PHE A 24 17.36 18.25 -6.25
CA PHE A 24 18.30 18.60 -7.31
C PHE A 24 19.76 18.58 -6.83
N LEU A 25 20.03 19.11 -5.63
CA LEU A 25 21.34 19.02 -5.00
C LEU A 25 21.77 17.56 -4.76
N GLY A 26 20.84 16.71 -4.31
CA GLY A 26 21.08 15.27 -4.16
C GLY A 26 21.56 14.64 -5.46
N ILE A 27 20.83 14.86 -6.56
CA ILE A 27 21.21 14.39 -7.90
C ILE A 27 22.62 14.84 -8.26
N LEU A 28 22.93 16.14 -8.12
CA LEU A 28 24.26 16.68 -8.43
C LEU A 28 25.37 16.03 -7.60
N ASN A 29 25.13 15.79 -6.31
CA ASN A 29 26.09 15.13 -5.42
C ASN A 29 26.35 13.67 -5.82
N ASP A 30 25.34 12.95 -6.28
CA ASP A 30 25.46 11.54 -6.70
C ASP A 30 26.34 11.42 -7.95
N ILE A 31 26.15 12.32 -8.93
CA ILE A 31 26.97 12.40 -10.14
C ILE A 31 28.24 13.26 -9.98
N LYS A 32 28.59 13.65 -8.75
CA LYS A 32 29.82 14.39 -8.40
C LYS A 32 29.98 15.71 -9.17
N ARG A 33 28.91 16.49 -9.30
CA ARG A 33 28.91 17.80 -9.95
C ARG A 33 28.80 18.91 -8.91
N ARG A 34 29.74 19.85 -8.94
CA ARG A 34 29.60 21.12 -8.19
C ARG A 34 28.66 22.04 -8.97
N PRO A 35 28.11 23.09 -8.34
CA PRO A 35 27.29 24.08 -9.04
C PRO A 35 27.94 24.67 -10.30
N SER A 36 29.26 24.87 -10.29
CA SER A 36 30.01 25.35 -11.46
C SER A 36 30.07 24.35 -12.60
N ASP A 37 30.16 23.06 -12.28
CA ASP A 37 30.23 21.99 -13.29
C ASP A 37 28.85 21.84 -13.95
N ALA A 38 27.79 21.81 -13.13
CA ALA A 38 26.40 21.78 -13.59
C ALA A 38 26.05 22.98 -14.47
N ALA A 39 26.44 24.20 -14.05
CA ALA A 39 26.23 25.42 -14.81
C ALA A 39 26.88 25.36 -16.21
N LYS A 40 28.14 24.92 -16.26
CA LYS A 40 28.88 24.78 -17.52
C LYS A 40 28.26 23.74 -18.44
N GLU A 41 27.90 22.57 -17.91
CA GLU A 41 27.35 21.45 -18.70
C GLU A 41 25.92 21.71 -19.19
N LEU A 42 25.10 22.39 -18.39
CA LEU A 42 23.72 22.73 -18.72
C LEU A 42 23.57 24.08 -19.44
N GLU A 43 24.68 24.77 -19.69
CA GLU A 43 24.73 26.08 -20.34
C GLU A 43 23.81 27.11 -19.66
N ILE A 44 23.86 27.18 -18.33
CA ILE A 44 23.14 28.16 -17.51
C ILE A 44 24.10 28.80 -16.50
N SER A 45 23.65 29.88 -15.85
CA SER A 45 24.50 30.57 -14.88
C SER A 45 24.67 29.75 -13.59
N LYS A 46 25.84 29.87 -12.96
CA LYS A 46 26.08 29.28 -11.63
C LYS A 46 25.08 29.83 -10.59
N GLU A 47 24.75 31.11 -10.69
CA GLU A 47 23.77 31.76 -9.81
C GLU A 47 22.38 31.11 -9.95
N GLU A 48 21.96 30.77 -11.17
CA GLU A 48 20.68 30.08 -11.40
C GLU A 48 20.66 28.70 -10.76
N ILE A 49 21.74 27.92 -10.89
CA ILE A 49 21.90 26.64 -10.19
C ILE A 49 21.78 26.82 -8.68
N GLU A 50 22.48 27.80 -8.11
CA GLU A 50 22.44 28.09 -6.66
C GLU A 50 21.06 28.56 -6.22
N ASN A 51 20.36 29.36 -7.03
CA ASN A 51 19.00 29.80 -6.74
C ASN A 51 18.00 28.63 -6.75
N ILE A 52 18.16 27.65 -7.64
CA ILE A 52 17.35 26.42 -7.65
C ILE A 52 17.63 25.59 -6.41
N ILE A 53 18.91 25.33 -6.10
CA ILE A 53 19.32 24.55 -4.92
C ILE A 53 18.75 25.16 -3.63
N ASN A 54 18.80 26.49 -3.50
CA ASN A 54 18.29 27.20 -2.34
C ASN A 54 16.76 27.36 -2.32
N GLY A 55 16.04 26.81 -3.31
CA GLY A 55 14.58 26.90 -3.41
C GLY A 55 14.04 28.31 -3.71
N LYS A 56 14.91 29.23 -4.19
CA LYS A 56 14.51 30.58 -4.63
C LYS A 56 13.83 30.53 -5.98
N ASN A 57 14.34 29.68 -6.88
CA ASN A 57 13.78 29.44 -8.20
C ASN A 57 13.28 28.01 -8.34
N ARG A 58 12.19 27.82 -9.06
CA ARG A 58 11.71 26.49 -9.43
C ARG A 58 12.59 25.90 -10.53
N LEU A 59 12.94 24.62 -10.41
CA LEU A 59 13.62 23.88 -11.48
C LEU A 59 12.70 23.79 -12.72
N SER A 60 13.19 24.26 -13.87
CA SER A 60 12.42 24.32 -15.11
C SER A 60 12.50 23.01 -15.92
N SER A 61 11.48 22.74 -16.74
CA SER A 61 11.48 21.59 -17.65
C SER A 61 12.58 21.68 -18.72
N GLU A 62 13.02 22.89 -19.08
CA GLU A 62 14.14 23.08 -20.00
C GLU A 62 15.44 22.56 -19.40
N ILE A 63 15.73 22.91 -18.13
CA ILE A 63 16.92 22.42 -17.43
C ILE A 63 16.87 20.89 -17.29
N ILE A 64 15.70 20.33 -16.95
CA ILE A 64 15.49 18.87 -16.87
C ILE A 64 15.75 18.22 -18.23
N SER A 65 15.27 18.82 -19.33
CA SER A 65 15.50 18.32 -20.69
C SER A 65 16.97 18.36 -21.09
N LYS A 66 17.71 19.42 -20.71
CA LYS A 66 19.17 19.47 -20.91
C LYS A 66 19.88 18.40 -20.09
N ALA A 67 19.55 18.28 -18.80
CA ALA A 67 20.16 17.31 -17.89
C ALA A 67 19.97 15.86 -18.35
N THR A 68 18.75 15.46 -18.71
CA THR A 68 18.43 14.10 -19.16
C THR A 68 19.08 13.70 -20.49
N LYS A 69 19.59 14.67 -21.27
CA LYS A 69 20.34 14.39 -22.51
C LYS A 69 21.82 14.08 -22.26
N ILE A 70 22.41 14.62 -21.20
CA ILE A 70 23.86 14.57 -20.97
C ILE A 70 24.24 13.79 -19.70
N TRP A 71 23.31 13.62 -18.76
CA TRP A 71 23.50 12.88 -17.53
C TRP A 71 22.67 11.59 -17.53
N PRO A 72 23.14 10.52 -16.88
CA PRO A 72 22.44 9.24 -16.80
C PRO A 72 21.31 9.29 -15.74
N VAL A 73 20.37 10.21 -15.92
CA VAL A 73 19.24 10.48 -15.02
C VAL A 73 17.95 10.53 -15.82
N ASN A 74 16.82 10.25 -15.17
CA ASN A 74 15.50 10.29 -15.78
C ASN A 74 14.77 11.59 -15.43
N ALA A 75 13.86 12.03 -16.30
CA ALA A 75 13.06 13.23 -16.04
C ALA A 75 12.29 13.13 -14.71
N ARG A 76 11.83 11.92 -14.35
CA ARG A 76 11.10 11.66 -13.10
C ARG A 76 11.92 11.87 -11.83
N ASP A 77 13.24 11.75 -11.91
CA ASP A 77 14.13 11.92 -10.76
C ASP A 77 14.10 13.37 -10.28
N PHE A 78 13.74 14.30 -11.16
CA PHE A 78 13.58 15.73 -10.87
C PHE A 78 12.18 16.11 -10.38
N TYR A 79 11.20 15.20 -10.33
CA TYR A 79 9.84 15.51 -9.90
C TYR A 79 9.53 14.83 -8.56
N ILE A 80 9.51 15.62 -7.49
CA ILE A 80 9.14 15.15 -6.16
C ILE A 80 7.63 14.95 -6.00
N MET A 81 7.22 14.14 -5.02
CA MET A 81 5.81 14.04 -4.62
C MET A 81 5.33 15.37 -4.03
N HIS A 82 4.22 15.88 -4.57
CA HIS A 82 3.48 16.98 -3.96
C HIS A 82 2.88 16.54 -2.62
N ASP A 83 3.04 17.34 -1.57
CA ASP A 83 2.43 17.04 -0.28
C ASP A 83 1.05 17.70 -0.19
N ASP A 84 0.01 16.93 -0.52
CA ASP A 84 -1.38 17.38 -0.42
C ASP A 84 -2.00 17.15 0.97
N CYS A 85 -1.19 16.77 1.97
CA CYS A 85 -1.61 16.47 3.33
C CYS A 85 -0.66 17.10 4.38
N PRO A 86 -0.39 18.42 4.33
CA PRO A 86 0.61 19.06 5.19
C PRO A 86 0.31 18.96 6.69
N SER A 87 -0.98 18.94 7.07
CA SER A 87 -1.41 18.79 8.47
C SER A 87 -1.29 17.36 9.02
N GLY A 88 -0.90 16.38 8.20
CA GLY A 88 -0.87 14.97 8.60
C GLY A 88 -2.19 14.22 8.44
N LEU A 89 -3.33 14.93 8.55
CA LEU A 89 -4.68 14.44 8.27
C LEU A 89 -5.28 15.12 7.04
N LYS A 90 -5.88 14.35 6.13
CA LYS A 90 -6.69 14.84 5.01
C LYS A 90 -8.06 14.15 5.03
N ILE A 91 -9.13 14.94 5.12
CA ILE A 91 -10.52 14.44 5.11
C ILE A 91 -11.14 14.71 3.75
N MET A 92 -11.91 13.74 3.24
CA MET A 92 -12.82 13.91 2.11
C MET A 92 -14.25 13.73 2.60
N ARG A 93 -15.08 14.74 2.36
CA ARG A 93 -16.47 14.77 2.81
C ARG A 93 -17.34 13.89 1.93
N CYS A 94 -18.39 13.30 2.51
CA CYS A 94 -19.36 12.48 1.79
C CYS A 94 -19.93 13.21 0.57
N GLU A 95 -20.21 14.51 0.68
CA GLU A 95 -20.72 15.32 -0.43
C GLU A 95 -19.71 15.42 -1.58
N ASP A 96 -18.41 15.42 -1.30
CA ASP A 96 -17.38 15.43 -2.33
C ASP A 96 -17.23 14.04 -2.98
N SER A 97 -17.42 12.95 -2.22
CA SER A 97 -17.51 11.60 -2.77
C SER A 97 -18.73 11.45 -3.70
N VAL A 98 -19.86 12.06 -3.36
CA VAL A 98 -21.04 12.06 -4.24
C VAL A 98 -20.75 12.79 -5.56
N LYS A 99 -20.00 13.89 -5.54
CA LYS A 99 -19.62 14.64 -6.76
C LYS A 99 -18.72 13.85 -7.71
N SER A 100 -17.97 12.85 -7.23
CA SER A 100 -17.13 11.98 -8.07
C SER A 100 -17.87 10.74 -8.61
N SER A 101 -19.18 10.67 -8.38
CA SER A 101 -20.03 9.56 -8.83
C SER A 101 -19.93 9.31 -10.34
N ARG A 102 -19.80 8.04 -10.69
CA ARG A 102 -19.80 7.57 -12.08
C ARG A 102 -20.43 6.18 -12.19
N ILE A 103 -21.44 6.05 -13.04
CA ILE A 103 -22.11 4.77 -13.31
C ILE A 103 -21.43 4.08 -14.48
N MET A 104 -20.84 2.91 -14.22
CA MET A 104 -20.23 2.07 -15.26
C MET A 104 -21.21 1.00 -15.71
N HIS A 105 -21.36 0.89 -17.03
CA HIS A 105 -22.21 -0.10 -17.67
C HIS A 105 -21.39 -1.34 -18.04
N ARG A 106 -21.99 -2.53 -17.90
CA ARG A 106 -21.43 -3.79 -18.42
C ARG A 106 -22.53 -4.55 -19.15
N SER A 107 -22.23 -5.02 -20.36
CA SER A 107 -23.22 -5.68 -21.22
C SER A 107 -24.50 -4.85 -21.41
N GLY A 108 -24.32 -3.55 -21.61
CA GLY A 108 -25.41 -2.59 -21.88
C GLY A 108 -26.25 -2.15 -20.69
N LYS A 109 -25.95 -2.61 -19.46
CA LYS A 109 -26.73 -2.27 -18.25
C LYS A 109 -25.86 -1.58 -17.18
N PRO A 110 -26.40 -0.64 -16.37
CA PRO A 110 -25.73 -0.15 -15.18
C PRO A 110 -25.29 -1.31 -14.28
N TYR A 111 -24.02 -1.34 -13.90
CA TYR A 111 -23.47 -2.45 -13.13
C TYR A 111 -22.90 -1.98 -11.78
N TYR A 112 -22.17 -0.87 -11.80
CA TYR A 112 -21.62 -0.24 -10.60
C TYR A 112 -21.80 1.27 -10.64
N GLU A 113 -22.07 1.86 -9.49
CA GLU A 113 -21.75 3.26 -9.22
C GLU A 113 -20.44 3.32 -8.43
N TYR A 114 -19.43 4.03 -8.95
CA TYR A 114 -18.18 4.29 -8.25
C TYR A 114 -18.17 5.70 -7.68
N ARG A 115 -17.62 5.86 -6.47
CA ARG A 115 -17.31 7.15 -5.86
C ARG A 115 -15.91 7.09 -5.25
N ASP A 116 -15.15 8.14 -5.51
CA ASP A 116 -13.84 8.32 -4.90
C ASP A 116 -14.01 8.61 -3.41
N THR A 117 -13.12 8.07 -2.58
CA THR A 117 -12.97 8.45 -1.17
C THR A 117 -11.58 9.03 -0.92
N ALA A 118 -11.24 9.34 0.33
CA ALA A 118 -10.02 10.05 0.68
C ALA A 118 -8.76 9.41 0.09
N MET A 119 -8.08 10.16 -0.77
CA MET A 119 -6.78 9.84 -1.36
C MET A 119 -5.80 10.98 -1.10
N SER A 120 -4.52 10.63 -0.97
CA SER A 120 -3.42 11.58 -0.85
C SER A 120 -2.32 11.23 -1.84
N SER A 121 -1.70 12.24 -2.43
CA SER A 121 -0.54 12.06 -3.33
C SER A 121 0.68 11.45 -2.64
N VAL A 122 0.74 11.49 -1.30
CA VAL A 122 1.82 10.89 -0.51
C VAL A 122 1.49 9.47 -0.01
N GLY A 123 0.31 8.94 -0.29
CA GLY A 123 -0.13 7.60 0.10
C GLY A 123 -0.52 6.72 -1.11
N PRO A 124 -0.31 5.39 -1.06
CA PRO A 124 -0.56 4.53 -2.22
C PRO A 124 -1.99 3.99 -2.30
N PHE A 125 -2.95 4.58 -1.58
CA PHE A 125 -4.35 4.16 -1.59
C PHE A 125 -5.06 4.57 -2.87
N ARG A 126 -5.95 3.70 -3.35
CA ARG A 126 -6.98 3.94 -4.37
C ARG A 126 -8.30 3.35 -3.87
N PRO A 127 -8.87 3.95 -2.80
CA PRO A 127 -10.06 3.42 -2.15
C PRO A 127 -11.31 3.90 -2.89
N GLU A 128 -12.18 2.95 -3.22
CA GLU A 128 -13.41 3.22 -3.96
C GLU A 128 -14.61 2.79 -3.12
N TRP A 129 -15.60 3.67 -3.03
CA TRP A 129 -16.94 3.30 -2.65
C TRP A 129 -17.65 2.77 -3.91
N ILE A 130 -18.27 1.59 -3.82
CA ILE A 130 -18.92 0.96 -4.97
C ILE A 130 -20.27 0.39 -4.58
N GLU A 131 -21.33 0.82 -5.26
CA GLU A 131 -22.67 0.24 -5.15
C GLU A 131 -22.93 -0.78 -6.26
N MET A 132 -23.48 -1.94 -5.91
CA MET A 132 -23.82 -3.02 -6.83
C MET A 132 -25.21 -2.80 -7.42
N LEU A 133 -25.27 -2.27 -8.64
CA LEU A 133 -26.52 -2.03 -9.38
C LEU A 133 -27.05 -3.31 -10.06
N CYS A 134 -26.17 -4.28 -10.30
CA CYS A 134 -26.56 -5.60 -10.82
C CYS A 134 -27.18 -6.44 -9.68
N VAL A 135 -28.39 -6.95 -9.92
CA VAL A 135 -29.11 -7.86 -9.01
C VAL A 135 -29.09 -9.27 -9.59
N VAL A 136 -28.76 -10.26 -8.77
CA VAL A 136 -28.74 -11.70 -9.16
C VAL A 136 -29.85 -12.48 -8.46
N ASP A 137 -30.43 -13.44 -9.18
CA ASP A 137 -31.51 -14.31 -8.68
C ASP A 137 -31.02 -15.44 -7.76
N ASP A 138 -29.75 -15.83 -7.89
CA ASP A 138 -29.16 -16.95 -7.16
C ASP A 138 -27.72 -16.65 -6.71
N ASN A 139 -27.14 -17.59 -5.97
CA ASN A 139 -25.74 -17.55 -5.54
C ASN A 139 -24.88 -18.49 -6.39
N GLU A 140 -25.17 -18.64 -7.69
CA GLU A 140 -24.40 -19.53 -8.55
C GLU A 140 -23.15 -18.83 -9.10
N PRO A 141 -21.94 -19.40 -8.94
CA PRO A 141 -20.70 -18.78 -9.44
C PRO A 141 -20.66 -18.69 -10.97
N SER A 142 -21.51 -19.47 -11.66
CA SER A 142 -21.63 -19.50 -13.11
C SER A 142 -22.68 -18.53 -13.68
N SER A 143 -23.35 -17.74 -12.83
CA SER A 143 -24.43 -16.83 -13.22
C SER A 143 -24.02 -15.92 -14.40
N LYS A 144 -24.84 -15.94 -15.46
CA LYS A 144 -24.62 -15.14 -16.69
C LYS A 144 -24.88 -13.65 -16.48
N GLN A 145 -25.55 -13.28 -15.39
CA GLN A 145 -25.82 -11.89 -15.02
C GLN A 145 -24.54 -11.19 -14.55
N VAL A 146 -23.61 -11.95 -13.96
CA VAL A 146 -22.35 -11.44 -13.41
C VAL A 146 -21.37 -11.10 -14.52
N GLN A 147 -20.91 -9.85 -14.54
CA GLN A 147 -19.93 -9.37 -15.51
C GLN A 147 -18.56 -9.24 -14.82
N TRP A 148 -17.60 -10.04 -15.26
CA TRP A 148 -16.28 -10.17 -14.63
C TRP A 148 -15.33 -9.04 -15.07
N ASN A 149 -14.43 -8.62 -14.19
CA ASN A 149 -13.24 -7.86 -14.62
C ASN A 149 -12.13 -8.82 -15.07
N ASN A 150 -10.99 -8.28 -15.52
CA ASN A 150 -9.82 -9.06 -15.92
C ASN A 150 -8.82 -9.27 -14.76
N GLY A 151 -9.21 -8.97 -13.53
CA GLY A 151 -8.28 -8.61 -12.47
C GLY A 151 -7.64 -7.24 -12.70
N HIS A 152 -6.90 -6.75 -11.72
CA HIS A 152 -6.20 -5.47 -11.82
C HIS A 152 -4.92 -5.49 -10.97
N PHE A 153 -4.02 -4.54 -11.20
CA PHE A 153 -2.67 -4.54 -10.61
C PHE A 153 -2.66 -4.25 -9.10
N MET A 154 -3.63 -3.50 -8.58
CA MET A 154 -3.64 -3.12 -7.18
C MET A 154 -4.01 -4.32 -6.30
N HIS A 155 -3.42 -4.38 -5.11
CA HIS A 155 -3.96 -5.22 -4.06
C HIS A 155 -5.34 -4.70 -3.70
N GLN A 156 -6.25 -5.58 -3.26
CA GLN A 156 -7.58 -5.15 -2.84
C GLN A 156 -8.00 -5.82 -1.54
N PHE A 157 -8.23 -4.98 -0.54
CA PHE A 157 -9.06 -5.30 0.61
C PHE A 157 -10.49 -4.81 0.33
N THR A 158 -11.51 -5.57 0.71
CA THR A 158 -12.91 -5.15 0.57
C THR A 158 -13.66 -5.36 1.87
N TYR A 159 -14.45 -4.36 2.27
CA TYR A 159 -15.44 -4.47 3.34
C TYR A 159 -16.86 -4.46 2.75
N PHE A 160 -17.71 -5.36 3.21
CA PHE A 160 -19.05 -5.56 2.67
C PHE A 160 -20.13 -4.85 3.50
N LEU A 161 -21.05 -4.18 2.81
CA LEU A 161 -22.16 -3.43 3.37
C LEU A 161 -23.46 -3.82 2.64
N GLY A 162 -24.20 -4.75 3.23
CA GLY A 162 -25.48 -5.25 2.71
C GLY A 162 -25.35 -6.66 2.11
N ASP A 163 -26.35 -7.05 1.33
CA ASP A 163 -26.51 -8.40 0.79
C ASP A 163 -25.73 -8.58 -0.53
N VAL A 164 -24.41 -8.77 -0.43
CA VAL A 164 -23.49 -8.80 -1.58
C VAL A 164 -22.99 -10.21 -1.87
N ASN A 165 -23.01 -10.60 -3.14
CA ASN A 165 -22.23 -11.75 -3.62
C ASN A 165 -20.87 -11.26 -4.15
N PHE A 166 -19.79 -11.90 -3.68
CA PHE A 166 -18.42 -11.69 -4.16
C PHE A 166 -17.98 -12.86 -5.03
N TYR A 167 -17.84 -12.62 -6.32
CA TYR A 167 -17.40 -13.60 -7.30
C TYR A 167 -15.90 -13.48 -7.55
N TYR A 168 -15.18 -14.59 -7.60
CA TYR A 168 -13.75 -14.62 -7.88
C TYR A 168 -13.33 -15.92 -8.57
N ILE A 169 -12.20 -15.88 -9.27
CA ILE A 169 -11.57 -17.08 -9.84
C ILE A 169 -10.65 -17.68 -8.79
N GLY A 170 -10.88 -18.95 -8.47
CA GLY A 170 -10.05 -19.74 -7.56
C GLY A 170 -8.69 -20.10 -8.16
N GLU A 171 -7.84 -20.73 -7.36
CA GLU A 171 -6.45 -21.03 -7.74
C GLU A 171 -6.35 -22.00 -8.91
N ASN A 172 -7.35 -22.88 -9.12
CA ASN A 172 -7.39 -23.83 -10.24
C ASN A 172 -8.20 -23.30 -11.43
N GLY A 173 -8.55 -22.01 -11.45
CA GLY A 173 -9.33 -21.38 -12.51
C GLY A 173 -10.85 -21.52 -12.37
N GLU A 174 -11.34 -22.16 -11.31
CA GLU A 174 -12.76 -22.35 -11.06
C GLU A 174 -13.44 -21.05 -10.60
N LYS A 175 -14.66 -20.78 -11.09
CA LYS A 175 -15.48 -19.68 -10.59
C LYS A 175 -15.99 -20.01 -9.18
N LYS A 176 -15.83 -19.08 -8.26
CA LYS A 176 -16.32 -19.15 -6.88
C LYS A 176 -17.18 -17.94 -6.55
N VAL A 177 -18.01 -18.10 -5.53
CA VAL A 177 -18.86 -17.05 -4.98
C VAL A 177 -18.85 -17.12 -3.46
N GLY A 178 -18.58 -15.99 -2.82
CA GLY A 178 -18.76 -15.78 -1.40
C GLY A 178 -20.03 -14.97 -1.15
N VAL A 179 -20.95 -15.53 -0.36
CA VAL A 179 -22.20 -14.87 0.04
C VAL A 179 -21.90 -14.00 1.25
N MET A 180 -21.74 -12.69 1.04
CA MET A 180 -21.28 -11.73 2.04
C MET A 180 -22.42 -10.90 2.61
N ASN A 181 -22.22 -10.44 3.83
CA ASN A 181 -23.11 -9.56 4.59
C ASN A 181 -22.34 -8.39 5.21
N ILE A 182 -23.07 -7.49 5.87
CA ILE A 182 -22.48 -6.36 6.62
C ILE A 182 -21.40 -6.87 7.58
N GLY A 183 -20.21 -6.29 7.50
CA GLY A 183 -19.08 -6.61 8.38
C GLY A 183 -18.15 -7.67 7.84
N ASP A 184 -18.58 -8.46 6.85
CA ASP A 184 -17.68 -9.40 6.19
C ASP A 184 -16.60 -8.63 5.44
N SER A 185 -15.46 -9.30 5.19
CA SER A 185 -14.36 -8.70 4.44
C SER A 185 -13.60 -9.73 3.62
N ASN A 186 -12.84 -9.25 2.64
CA ASN A 186 -11.90 -10.07 1.90
C ASN A 186 -10.56 -9.38 1.67
N TYR A 187 -9.58 -10.18 1.27
CA TYR A 187 -8.42 -9.77 0.51
C TYR A 187 -8.33 -10.60 -0.76
N ILE A 188 -7.93 -9.97 -1.87
CA ILE A 188 -7.69 -10.63 -3.16
C ILE A 188 -6.36 -10.16 -3.76
N THR A 189 -5.53 -11.11 -4.21
CA THR A 189 -4.24 -10.83 -4.83
C THR A 189 -4.39 -10.11 -6.17
N PRO A 190 -3.40 -9.29 -6.58
CA PRO A 190 -3.36 -8.66 -7.89
C PRO A 190 -3.65 -9.65 -9.03
N PHE A 191 -4.28 -9.13 -10.08
CA PHE A 191 -4.66 -9.82 -11.31
C PHE A 191 -5.63 -11.00 -11.16
N THR A 192 -6.16 -11.27 -9.97
CA THR A 192 -7.20 -12.30 -9.80
C THR A 192 -8.55 -11.72 -10.25
N PRO A 193 -9.20 -12.28 -11.30
CA PRO A 193 -10.48 -11.77 -11.79
C PRO A 193 -11.59 -11.92 -10.74
N HIS A 194 -12.43 -10.90 -10.64
CA HIS A 194 -13.53 -10.87 -9.68
C HIS A 194 -14.69 -9.95 -10.11
N SER A 195 -15.82 -10.08 -9.43
CA SER A 195 -16.99 -9.23 -9.58
C SER A 195 -17.88 -9.25 -8.32
N PHE A 196 -18.88 -8.39 -8.29
CA PHE A 196 -19.83 -8.25 -7.21
C PHE A 196 -21.24 -8.06 -7.78
N ALA A 197 -22.25 -8.49 -7.03
CA ALA A 197 -23.65 -8.23 -7.33
C ALA A 197 -24.50 -8.21 -6.04
N THR A 198 -25.64 -7.54 -6.10
CA THR A 198 -26.66 -7.53 -5.04
C THR A 198 -27.54 -8.77 -5.16
N ARG A 199 -27.93 -9.40 -4.05
CA ARG A 199 -28.89 -10.50 -4.06
C ARG A 199 -30.33 -9.99 -4.23
N LYS A 200 -31.17 -10.74 -4.96
CA LYS A 200 -32.57 -10.37 -5.30
C LYS A 200 -33.42 -9.90 -4.12
N ASP A 201 -33.29 -10.54 -2.97
CA ASP A 201 -34.14 -10.27 -1.80
C ASP A 201 -33.59 -9.14 -0.90
N ALA A 202 -32.54 -8.45 -1.33
CA ALA A 202 -31.95 -7.34 -0.59
C ALA A 202 -32.92 -6.15 -0.51
N LYS A 203 -33.05 -5.56 0.69
CA LYS A 203 -33.91 -4.37 0.90
C LYS A 203 -33.43 -3.12 0.14
N LYS A 204 -32.14 -3.08 -0.18
CA LYS A 204 -31.46 -2.04 -0.94
C LYS A 204 -30.25 -2.66 -1.63
N ASN A 205 -29.70 -1.98 -2.62
CA ASN A 205 -28.46 -2.41 -3.26
C ASN A 205 -27.36 -2.63 -2.22
N GLY A 206 -26.61 -3.71 -2.42
CA GLY A 206 -25.39 -3.95 -1.68
C GLY A 206 -24.33 -2.93 -2.06
N MET A 207 -23.39 -2.72 -1.14
CA MET A 207 -22.33 -1.74 -1.26
C MET A 207 -21.03 -2.33 -0.72
N ILE A 208 -19.90 -1.91 -1.29
CA ILE A 208 -18.57 -2.26 -0.79
C ILE A 208 -17.70 -1.03 -0.65
N LEU A 209 -16.77 -1.11 0.28
CA LEU A 209 -15.59 -0.24 0.32
C LEU A 209 -14.43 -1.06 -0.22
N ALA A 210 -14.12 -0.86 -1.51
CA ALA A 210 -13.04 -1.54 -2.22
C ALA A 210 -11.75 -0.75 -2.04
N LEU A 211 -11.04 -1.04 -0.96
CA LEU A 211 -9.83 -0.33 -0.56
C LEU A 211 -8.63 -0.91 -1.30
N THR A 212 -8.43 -0.47 -2.54
CA THR A 212 -7.29 -0.92 -3.34
C THR A 212 -6.04 -0.11 -3.01
N TYR A 213 -4.86 -0.71 -3.15
CA TYR A 213 -3.61 -0.03 -2.87
C TYR A 213 -2.41 -0.63 -3.61
N GLY A 214 -1.44 0.24 -3.89
CA GLY A 214 -0.11 -0.16 -4.36
C GLY A 214 0.76 -0.63 -3.19
N ASN A 215 1.74 -1.47 -3.51
CA ASN A 215 2.79 -1.88 -2.59
C ASN A 215 4.15 -1.78 -3.30
N ASN A 216 5.14 -2.56 -2.90
CA ASN A 216 6.52 -2.51 -3.40
C ASN A 216 6.68 -2.65 -4.92
N LEU A 217 5.72 -3.25 -5.64
CA LEU A 217 5.79 -3.36 -7.10
C LEU A 217 5.41 -2.07 -7.85
N SER A 218 4.87 -1.05 -7.18
CA SER A 218 4.41 0.19 -7.82
C SER A 218 5.50 1.28 -7.88
N GLY A 219 5.47 2.12 -8.91
CA GLY A 219 6.46 3.18 -9.10
C GLY A 219 7.82 2.64 -9.54
N ASP A 220 8.91 2.96 -8.84
CA ASP A 220 10.29 2.71 -9.32
C ASP A 220 10.57 1.24 -9.67
N SER A 221 10.16 0.29 -8.81
CA SER A 221 10.32 -1.13 -9.11
C SER A 221 9.56 -1.55 -10.38
N GLN A 222 8.39 -0.94 -10.66
CA GLN A 222 7.68 -1.17 -11.91
C GLN A 222 8.45 -0.64 -13.11
N HIS A 223 9.00 0.56 -12.99
CA HIS A 223 9.76 1.22 -14.06
C HIS A 223 11.06 0.48 -14.38
N GLU A 224 11.78 0.02 -13.36
CA GLU A 224 12.99 -0.78 -13.50
C GLU A 224 12.70 -2.14 -14.15
N LEU A 225 11.69 -2.87 -13.69
CA LEU A 225 11.27 -4.13 -14.33
C LEU A 225 10.81 -3.90 -15.78
N SER A 226 10.15 -2.77 -16.05
CA SER A 226 9.71 -2.43 -17.40
C SER A 226 10.87 -2.13 -18.35
N SER A 227 11.97 -1.54 -17.87
CA SER A 227 13.13 -1.21 -18.71
C SER A 227 14.03 -2.41 -18.98
N ILE A 228 14.16 -3.34 -18.00
CA ILE A 228 14.88 -4.62 -18.15
C ILE A 228 14.21 -5.53 -19.19
N GLY A 229 12.88 -5.43 -19.33
CA GLY A 229 12.11 -6.14 -20.33
C GLY A 229 11.65 -7.54 -19.91
N LYS A 230 10.63 -8.06 -20.60
CA LYS A 230 9.86 -9.25 -20.17
C LYS A 230 10.68 -10.52 -20.00
N LYS A 231 11.70 -10.75 -20.83
CA LYS A 231 12.49 -11.99 -20.78
C LYS A 231 13.30 -12.06 -19.48
N LEU A 232 14.04 -11.00 -19.18
CA LEU A 232 14.90 -10.93 -17.99
C LEU A 232 14.07 -10.69 -16.72
N GLY A 233 13.06 -9.81 -16.79
CA GLY A 233 12.19 -9.50 -15.66
C GLY A 233 11.45 -10.72 -15.08
N LYS A 234 11.16 -11.73 -15.91
CA LYS A 234 10.52 -12.98 -15.45
C LYS A 234 11.40 -13.80 -14.50
N GLU A 235 12.73 -13.70 -14.61
CA GLU A 235 13.66 -14.45 -13.75
C GLU A 235 13.62 -13.99 -12.29
N PHE A 236 13.07 -12.79 -12.01
CA PHE A 236 12.83 -12.31 -10.64
C PHE A 236 11.58 -12.93 -9.99
N ALA A 237 10.71 -13.59 -10.76
CA ALA A 237 9.52 -14.26 -10.23
C ALA A 237 9.89 -15.65 -9.68
N LEU A 238 10.43 -15.69 -8.46
CA LEU A 238 10.77 -16.93 -7.77
C LEU A 238 9.53 -17.81 -7.52
N ASP A 239 9.73 -19.14 -7.46
CA ASP A 239 8.64 -20.08 -7.26
C ASP A 239 8.23 -20.15 -5.78
N PHE A 240 7.16 -19.43 -5.44
CA PHE A 240 6.58 -19.40 -4.09
C PHE A 240 5.27 -20.22 -4.01
N SER A 241 5.11 -21.23 -4.88
CA SER A 241 3.93 -22.12 -4.87
C SER A 241 3.83 -22.99 -3.62
N SER A 242 4.96 -23.32 -2.98
CA SER A 242 5.02 -24.02 -1.69
C SER A 242 6.15 -23.45 -0.82
N LYS A 243 6.18 -23.83 0.46
CA LYS A 243 7.25 -23.41 1.38
C LYS A 243 8.61 -23.98 0.97
N GLU A 244 8.61 -25.22 0.51
CA GLU A 244 9.75 -25.99 0.01
C GLU A 244 10.33 -25.33 -1.24
N ASN A 245 9.47 -25.04 -2.23
CA ASN A 245 9.88 -24.40 -3.48
C ASN A 245 10.41 -22.98 -3.24
N ALA A 246 9.79 -22.23 -2.32
CA ALA A 246 10.25 -20.89 -1.96
C ALA A 246 11.64 -20.93 -1.29
N SER A 247 11.85 -21.85 -0.35
CA SER A 247 13.15 -22.07 0.29
C SER A 247 14.23 -22.43 -0.74
N ALA A 248 13.95 -23.40 -1.60
CA ALA A 248 14.87 -23.82 -2.65
C ALA A 248 15.21 -22.68 -3.62
N SER A 249 14.20 -21.90 -4.02
CA SER A 249 14.37 -20.75 -4.92
C SER A 249 15.28 -19.68 -4.32
N LEU A 250 15.09 -19.34 -3.03
CA LEU A 250 15.93 -18.34 -2.33
C LEU A 250 17.38 -18.82 -2.18
N ILE A 251 17.59 -20.07 -1.75
CA ILE A 251 18.95 -20.65 -1.60
C ILE A 251 19.67 -20.62 -2.95
N LYS A 252 19.01 -21.09 -4.02
CA LYS A 252 19.59 -21.10 -5.37
C LYS A 252 19.86 -19.70 -5.89
N PHE A 253 18.96 -18.75 -5.65
CA PHE A 253 19.12 -17.35 -6.03
C PHE A 253 20.36 -16.72 -5.38
N HIS A 254 20.50 -16.88 -4.06
CA HIS A 254 21.66 -16.35 -3.34
C HIS A 254 22.97 -17.05 -3.73
N ARG A 255 22.99 -18.39 -3.87
CA ARG A 255 24.19 -19.12 -4.34
C ARG A 255 24.65 -18.60 -5.70
N ASN A 256 23.71 -18.45 -6.63
CA ASN A 256 24.02 -17.97 -7.98
C ASN A 256 24.55 -16.52 -7.96
N ASN A 257 23.96 -15.63 -7.14
CA ASN A 257 24.43 -14.25 -6.99
C ASN A 257 25.84 -14.18 -6.38
N SER A 258 26.19 -15.12 -5.50
CA SER A 258 27.55 -15.28 -4.99
C SER A 258 28.52 -15.97 -5.96
N SER A 259 28.06 -16.38 -7.15
CA SER A 259 28.83 -17.14 -8.15
C SER A 259 29.46 -18.43 -7.59
N LEU A 260 28.84 -19.05 -6.59
CA LEU A 260 29.35 -20.28 -5.98
C LEU A 260 28.84 -21.50 -6.73
N THR A 261 29.75 -22.38 -7.15
CA THR A 261 29.35 -23.73 -7.58
C THR A 261 28.93 -24.56 -6.36
N LEU A 262 28.14 -25.61 -6.55
CA LEU A 262 27.80 -26.53 -5.45
C LEU A 262 29.06 -27.18 -4.85
N HIS A 263 30.10 -27.43 -5.65
CA HIS A 263 31.37 -27.97 -5.18
C HIS A 263 32.13 -26.95 -4.31
N GLU A 264 32.15 -25.68 -4.70
CA GLU A 264 32.74 -24.63 -3.87
C GLU A 264 31.95 -24.41 -2.58
N LEU A 265 30.62 -24.40 -2.65
CA LEU A 265 29.76 -24.26 -1.48
C LEU A 265 29.93 -25.45 -0.51
N SER A 266 30.05 -26.67 -1.04
CA SER A 266 30.33 -27.89 -0.26
C SER A 266 31.63 -27.77 0.52
N LYS A 267 32.72 -27.32 -0.12
CA LYS A 267 34.01 -27.10 0.56
C LYS A 267 33.91 -26.09 1.69
N ARG A 268 33.23 -24.97 1.44
CA ARG A 268 33.05 -23.88 2.41
C ARG A 268 32.25 -24.32 3.64
N THR A 269 31.11 -24.95 3.39
CA THR A 269 30.15 -25.34 4.43
C THR A 269 30.50 -26.67 5.10
N ASN A 270 31.45 -27.42 4.54
CA ASN A 270 31.74 -28.81 4.89
C ASN A 270 30.48 -29.71 4.79
N MET A 271 29.53 -29.37 3.91
CA MET A 271 28.34 -30.17 3.63
C MET A 271 28.52 -31.01 2.38
N ASP A 272 27.93 -32.19 2.37
CA ASP A 272 27.89 -33.05 1.19
C ASP A 272 27.18 -32.37 0.00
N ILE A 273 27.68 -32.59 -1.21
CA ILE A 273 27.14 -31.96 -2.43
C ILE A 273 25.69 -32.41 -2.69
N GLU A 274 25.35 -33.67 -2.44
CA GLU A 274 23.97 -34.17 -2.65
C GLU A 274 23.02 -33.53 -1.65
N LYS A 275 23.46 -33.29 -0.42
CA LYS A 275 22.67 -32.54 0.57
C LYS A 275 22.38 -31.10 0.12
N LEU A 276 23.36 -30.42 -0.49
CA LEU A 276 23.14 -29.08 -1.05
C LEU A 276 22.21 -29.10 -2.26
N LYS A 277 22.30 -30.14 -3.11
CA LYS A 277 21.34 -30.35 -4.21
C LYS A 277 19.93 -30.59 -3.68
N ASP A 278 19.76 -31.36 -2.62
CA ASP A 278 18.46 -31.57 -2.00
C ASP A 278 17.84 -30.23 -1.56
N PHE A 279 18.64 -29.33 -0.98
CA PHE A 279 18.17 -28.01 -0.57
C PHE A 279 17.67 -27.17 -1.76
N GLU A 280 18.38 -27.20 -2.89
CA GLU A 280 17.93 -26.54 -4.13
C GLU A 280 16.76 -27.26 -4.83
N ASN A 281 16.34 -28.42 -4.33
CA ASN A 281 15.22 -29.22 -4.84
C ASN A 281 14.09 -29.41 -3.80
N GLY A 282 14.01 -28.53 -2.79
CA GLY A 282 12.86 -28.41 -1.89
C GLY A 282 13.04 -29.01 -0.50
N LYS A 283 14.16 -29.66 -0.18
CA LYS A 283 14.44 -30.06 1.20
C LYS A 283 14.72 -28.83 2.04
N ILE A 284 13.98 -28.66 3.13
CA ILE A 284 14.13 -27.51 4.01
C ILE A 284 15.34 -27.72 4.93
N PRO A 285 16.35 -26.84 4.92
CA PRO A 285 17.44 -26.86 5.90
C PRO A 285 16.92 -26.66 7.32
N THR A 286 17.63 -27.22 8.29
CA THR A 286 17.49 -26.86 9.71
C THR A 286 17.97 -25.44 9.96
N TYR A 287 17.57 -24.83 11.09
CA TYR A 287 18.03 -23.49 11.45
C TYR A 287 19.56 -23.37 11.48
N SER A 288 20.27 -24.36 12.04
CA SER A 288 21.74 -24.40 12.05
C SER A 288 22.34 -24.47 10.64
N GLU A 289 21.70 -25.19 9.72
CA GLU A 289 22.17 -25.26 8.34
C GLU A 289 21.92 -23.94 7.60
N TYR A 290 20.80 -23.27 7.84
CA TYR A 290 20.58 -21.92 7.34
C TYR A 290 21.62 -20.93 7.86
N THR A 291 22.03 -21.01 9.14
CA THR A 291 23.11 -20.18 9.68
C THR A 291 24.41 -20.37 8.89
N ILE A 292 24.80 -21.63 8.65
CA ILE A 292 26.03 -21.95 7.90
C ILE A 292 25.91 -21.45 6.45
N LEU A 293 24.77 -21.64 5.79
CA LEU A 293 24.55 -21.17 4.42
C LEU A 293 24.60 -19.64 4.33
N ALA A 294 23.92 -18.94 5.24
CA ALA A 294 23.84 -17.48 5.27
C ALA A 294 25.23 -16.85 5.45
N GLU A 295 26.05 -17.40 6.36
CA GLU A 295 27.44 -16.99 6.56
C GLU A 295 28.25 -17.10 5.26
N HIS A 296 28.17 -18.23 4.55
CA HIS A 296 28.97 -18.47 3.36
C HIS A 296 28.44 -17.78 2.09
N PHE A 297 27.16 -17.39 2.08
CA PHE A 297 26.58 -16.49 1.08
C PHE A 297 26.80 -15.01 1.41
N ASN A 298 27.27 -14.69 2.62
CA ASN A 298 27.40 -13.34 3.16
C ASN A 298 26.07 -12.57 3.15
N VAL A 299 25.02 -13.22 3.66
CA VAL A 299 23.66 -12.67 3.82
C VAL A 299 23.15 -12.95 5.22
N ASN A 300 22.02 -12.36 5.60
CA ASN A 300 21.37 -12.73 6.87
C ASN A 300 20.54 -14.00 6.66
N ILE A 301 20.35 -14.77 7.74
CA ILE A 301 19.45 -15.96 7.73
C ILE A 301 18.05 -15.59 7.22
N ARG A 302 17.57 -14.40 7.58
CA ARG A 302 16.28 -13.86 7.13
C ARG A 302 16.14 -13.84 5.61
N ASP A 303 17.23 -13.56 4.89
CA ASP A 303 17.21 -13.41 3.44
C ASP A 303 17.09 -14.80 2.75
N LEU A 304 17.33 -15.89 3.49
CA LEU A 304 17.12 -17.27 3.04
C LEU A 304 15.76 -17.86 3.46
N PHE A 305 15.02 -17.19 4.35
CA PHE A 305 13.72 -17.67 4.80
C PHE A 305 12.59 -17.29 3.85
N SER A 306 11.79 -18.29 3.51
CA SER A 306 10.48 -18.09 2.90
C SER A 306 9.43 -17.73 3.96
N TYR A 307 8.19 -17.46 3.52
CA TYR A 307 7.07 -17.29 4.46
C TYR A 307 6.82 -18.57 5.25
N ASP A 308 6.44 -18.42 6.53
CA ASP A 308 6.08 -19.55 7.39
C ASP A 308 4.95 -20.40 6.81
N LYS A 309 4.03 -19.75 6.08
CA LYS A 309 2.89 -20.35 5.39
C LYS A 309 2.60 -19.58 4.10
N ILE A 310 2.31 -20.29 3.02
CA ILE A 310 1.81 -19.70 1.77
C ILE A 310 0.34 -19.27 1.96
N SER A 311 0.05 -17.99 1.69
CA SER A 311 -1.31 -17.46 1.71
C SER A 311 -2.08 -17.88 0.47
N ASN A 312 -3.38 -18.16 0.64
CA ASN A 312 -4.30 -18.29 -0.48
C ASN A 312 -4.38 -16.97 -1.25
N LYS A 313 -4.62 -17.04 -2.56
CA LYS A 313 -4.81 -15.85 -3.42
C LYS A 313 -6.03 -15.02 -3.04
N VAL A 314 -7.04 -15.66 -2.47
CA VAL A 314 -8.27 -15.02 -1.97
C VAL A 314 -8.52 -15.45 -0.54
N ILE A 315 -8.68 -14.47 0.34
CA ILE A 315 -8.93 -14.67 1.77
C ILE A 315 -10.29 -14.05 2.07
N VAL A 316 -11.22 -14.87 2.54
CA VAL A 316 -12.54 -14.43 2.99
C VAL A 316 -12.58 -14.48 4.51
N ARG A 317 -13.06 -13.41 5.14
CA ARG A 317 -13.26 -13.32 6.58
C ARG A 317 -14.70 -12.90 6.86
N LEU A 318 -15.48 -13.87 7.37
CA LEU A 318 -16.82 -13.57 7.85
C LEU A 318 -16.76 -12.88 9.21
N HIS A 319 -17.56 -11.84 9.41
CA HIS A 319 -17.59 -11.02 10.63
C HIS A 319 -17.83 -11.86 11.89
N LYS A 320 -18.70 -12.88 11.81
CA LYS A 320 -18.96 -13.80 12.94
C LYS A 320 -17.72 -14.59 13.40
N ASN A 321 -16.69 -14.68 12.58
CA ASN A 321 -15.47 -15.46 12.82
C ASN A 321 -14.24 -14.56 13.03
N THR A 322 -14.42 -13.25 13.26
CA THR A 322 -13.33 -12.31 13.51
C THR A 322 -12.95 -12.26 14.98
N LYS A 323 -11.66 -12.08 15.27
CA LYS A 323 -11.21 -11.79 16.63
C LYS A 323 -11.55 -10.35 16.99
N LYS A 324 -11.81 -10.12 18.27
CA LYS A 324 -12.11 -8.81 18.84
C LYS A 324 -11.34 -8.59 20.12
N TRP A 325 -10.95 -7.36 20.39
CA TRP A 325 -10.31 -6.97 21.65
C TRP A 325 -10.57 -5.50 21.94
N PHE A 326 -10.49 -5.12 23.21
CA PHE A 326 -10.55 -3.73 23.61
C PHE A 326 -9.17 -3.08 23.55
N TYR A 327 -9.13 -1.79 23.22
CA TYR A 327 -7.91 -1.00 23.18
C TYR A 327 -8.15 0.44 23.65
N PRO A 328 -7.23 1.05 24.40
CA PRO A 328 -6.22 0.37 25.23
C PRO A 328 -6.88 -0.59 26.23
N GLU A 329 -6.13 -1.55 26.78
CA GLU A 329 -6.69 -2.64 27.61
C GLU A 329 -7.46 -2.14 28.85
N ASP A 330 -6.93 -1.12 29.52
CA ASP A 330 -7.50 -0.58 30.77
C ASP A 330 -8.71 0.33 30.52
N ILE A 331 -8.56 1.31 29.63
CA ILE A 331 -9.56 2.37 29.41
C ILE A 331 -10.63 1.92 28.40
N LYS A 332 -10.29 1.00 27.50
CA LYS A 332 -11.21 0.40 26.51
C LYS A 332 -11.94 1.43 25.65
N ASN A 333 -11.21 2.45 25.21
CA ASN A 333 -11.74 3.51 24.35
C ASN A 333 -12.30 2.98 23.02
N TYR A 334 -11.81 1.81 22.58
CA TYR A 334 -12.21 1.15 21.35
C TYR A 334 -12.47 -0.34 21.57
N GLU A 335 -13.42 -0.91 20.83
CA GLU A 335 -13.42 -2.34 20.49
C GLU A 335 -12.93 -2.48 19.04
N LEU A 336 -11.84 -3.21 18.86
CA LEU A 336 -11.23 -3.46 17.56
C LEU A 336 -11.64 -4.84 17.05
N VAL A 337 -12.03 -4.91 15.78
CA VAL A 337 -12.42 -6.14 15.08
C VAL A 337 -11.41 -6.42 13.98
N GLU A 338 -10.74 -7.57 14.03
CA GLU A 338 -9.76 -7.98 13.00
C GLU A 338 -10.46 -8.45 11.72
N LEU A 339 -10.24 -7.72 10.63
CA LEU A 339 -10.79 -8.03 9.31
C LEU A 339 -9.83 -8.91 8.49
N ALA A 340 -10.19 -9.21 7.24
CA ALA A 340 -9.35 -10.01 6.35
C ALA A 340 -7.92 -9.44 6.23
N ASN A 341 -6.93 -10.33 6.37
CA ASN A 341 -5.51 -10.01 6.22
C ASN A 341 -4.78 -11.18 5.54
N ALA A 342 -3.66 -10.87 4.87
CA ALA A 342 -2.78 -11.85 4.22
C ALA A 342 -1.39 -11.77 4.85
N ASN A 343 -0.81 -12.92 5.21
CA ASN A 343 0.52 -12.95 5.82
C ASN A 343 1.64 -12.52 4.84
N SER A 344 1.40 -12.62 3.53
CA SER A 344 2.27 -12.11 2.46
C SER A 344 2.31 -10.58 2.42
N LEU A 345 1.38 -9.91 3.11
CA LEU A 345 1.32 -8.46 3.29
C LEU A 345 1.34 -8.13 4.79
N PRO A 346 2.47 -8.38 5.48
CA PRO A 346 2.53 -8.32 6.94
C PRO A 346 2.23 -6.92 7.50
N TYR A 347 2.34 -5.88 6.67
CA TYR A 347 2.07 -4.50 7.02
C TYR A 347 0.69 -4.00 6.56
N SER A 348 -0.14 -4.86 5.97
CA SER A 348 -1.54 -4.55 5.68
C SER A 348 -2.42 -4.99 6.86
N LYS A 349 -3.01 -4.02 7.57
CA LYS A 349 -3.86 -4.26 8.74
C LYS A 349 -5.21 -3.60 8.53
N ALA A 350 -6.25 -4.42 8.36
CA ALA A 350 -7.63 -3.95 8.25
C ALA A 350 -8.38 -4.16 9.55
N LEU A 351 -9.05 -3.12 10.03
CA LEU A 351 -9.76 -3.09 11.29
C LEU A 351 -11.13 -2.42 11.11
N GLU A 352 -12.15 -2.98 11.75
CA GLU A 352 -13.33 -2.21 12.13
C GLU A 352 -13.12 -1.73 13.57
N ILE A 353 -13.33 -0.44 13.80
CA ILE A 353 -13.10 0.24 15.07
C ILE A 353 -14.45 0.74 15.59
N ASN A 354 -14.93 0.14 16.68
CA ASN A 354 -16.06 0.66 17.44
C ASN A 354 -15.51 1.65 18.47
N VAL A 355 -15.85 2.93 18.32
CA VAL A 355 -15.44 4.02 19.24
C VAL A 355 -16.42 4.06 20.40
N LEU A 356 -15.91 3.96 21.63
CA LEU A 356 -16.70 3.81 22.86
C LEU A 356 -16.57 4.99 23.83
N SER A 357 -15.57 5.86 23.64
CA SER A 357 -15.21 6.95 24.56
C SER A 357 -15.55 8.32 24.00
N GLU A 358 -16.13 9.23 24.80
CA GLU A 358 -16.69 10.50 24.32
C GLU A 358 -15.83 11.74 24.60
N ASN A 359 -15.04 11.80 25.69
CA ASN A 359 -14.55 13.09 26.22
C ASN A 359 -13.05 13.18 26.59
N ASP A 360 -12.24 12.17 26.26
CA ASP A 360 -10.81 12.18 26.59
C ASP A 360 -9.98 12.82 25.45
N LYS A 361 -9.02 13.69 25.79
CA LYS A 361 -8.11 14.33 24.82
C LYS A 361 -6.78 13.60 24.63
N THR A 362 -6.53 12.54 25.39
CA THR A 362 -5.32 11.72 25.27
C THR A 362 -5.23 11.12 23.88
N LEU A 363 -4.11 11.35 23.20
CA LEU A 363 -3.81 10.70 21.93
C LEU A 363 -3.32 9.28 22.22
N ASP A 364 -4.16 8.29 21.94
CA ASP A 364 -3.95 6.89 22.35
C ASP A 364 -3.61 5.96 21.15
N LEU A 365 -3.56 6.50 19.93
CA LEU A 365 -3.16 5.81 18.72
C LEU A 365 -1.95 6.48 18.06
N LYS A 366 -0.89 5.69 17.84
CA LYS A 366 0.30 6.09 17.07
C LYS A 366 0.77 4.89 16.25
N VAL A 367 0.74 5.01 14.91
CA VAL A 367 1.02 3.86 14.03
C VAL A 367 1.91 4.27 12.87
N GLY A 368 3.02 3.56 12.67
CA GLY A 368 4.01 3.81 11.61
C GLY A 368 3.60 3.39 10.20
N LEU A 369 2.31 3.35 9.90
CA LEU A 369 1.77 2.93 8.60
C LEU A 369 0.87 4.03 8.04
N HIS A 370 0.74 4.11 6.72
CA HIS A 370 -0.28 4.96 6.10
C HIS A 370 -1.66 4.44 6.49
N GLN A 371 -2.59 5.32 6.83
CA GLN A 371 -3.92 4.90 7.26
C GLN A 371 -4.98 5.56 6.38
N TYR A 372 -5.89 4.74 5.88
CA TYR A 372 -7.16 5.17 5.32
C TYR A 372 -8.24 4.85 6.35
N GLY A 373 -9.22 5.74 6.52
CA GLY A 373 -10.42 5.42 7.26
C GLY A 373 -11.71 5.95 6.63
N TYR A 374 -12.82 5.35 7.02
CA TYR A 374 -14.16 5.68 6.55
C TYR A 374 -15.16 5.52 7.69
N ASN A 375 -16.05 6.49 7.90
CA ASN A 375 -17.11 6.36 8.89
C ASN A 375 -18.27 5.53 8.33
N ILE A 376 -18.30 4.26 8.71
CA ILE A 376 -19.34 3.27 8.36
C ILE A 376 -20.51 3.26 9.35
N GLY A 377 -20.41 4.05 10.43
CA GLY A 377 -21.48 4.27 11.38
C GLY A 377 -22.53 5.25 10.89
N ASN A 378 -23.50 5.55 11.76
CA ASN A 378 -24.58 6.52 11.52
C ASN A 378 -24.48 7.75 12.44
N THR A 379 -23.33 7.92 13.09
CA THR A 379 -23.04 8.99 14.05
C THR A 379 -21.69 9.63 13.73
N ASP A 380 -21.56 10.89 14.11
CA ASP A 380 -20.31 11.63 13.99
C ASP A 380 -19.25 11.07 14.94
N VAL A 381 -17.99 11.06 14.48
CA VAL A 381 -16.82 10.69 15.27
C VAL A 381 -15.82 11.83 15.22
N SER A 382 -15.40 12.37 16.35
CA SER A 382 -14.32 13.36 16.36
C SER A 382 -12.96 12.68 16.25
N ILE A 383 -12.04 13.31 15.52
CA ILE A 383 -10.63 12.94 15.46
C ILE A 383 -9.79 14.08 16.03
N SER A 384 -9.01 13.81 17.07
CA SER A 384 -7.95 14.73 17.52
C SER A 384 -6.60 14.19 17.09
N TYR A 385 -5.69 15.06 16.67
CA TYR A 385 -4.38 14.66 16.16
C TYR A 385 -3.31 15.74 16.35
N GLU A 386 -2.07 15.30 16.52
CA GLU A 386 -0.91 16.19 16.58
C GLU A 386 -0.50 16.61 15.17
N SER A 387 -0.28 17.92 14.97
CA SER A 387 0.22 18.50 13.73
C SER A 387 1.37 19.46 14.00
N ASP A 388 2.06 19.92 12.96
CA ASP A 388 3.14 20.91 13.12
C ASP A 388 2.68 22.23 13.77
N ASP A 389 1.37 22.53 13.71
CA ASP A 389 0.76 23.71 14.36
C ASP A 389 0.20 23.38 15.77
N GLY A 390 0.51 22.20 16.31
CA GLY A 390 -0.02 21.66 17.56
C GLY A 390 -1.27 20.79 17.40
N LEU A 391 -1.92 20.50 18.52
CA LEU A 391 -3.11 19.66 18.62
C LEU A 391 -4.31 20.26 17.88
N LYS A 392 -4.86 19.49 16.94
CA LYS A 392 -6.05 19.84 16.16
C LYS A 392 -7.17 18.83 16.40
N THR A 393 -8.40 19.25 16.15
CA THR A 393 -9.59 18.40 16.19
C THR A 393 -10.47 18.67 14.97
N ASP A 394 -11.01 17.61 14.38
CA ASP A 394 -12.02 17.65 13.31
C ASP A 394 -13.11 16.61 13.58
N VAL A 395 -14.18 16.62 12.80
CA VAL A 395 -15.30 15.67 12.88
C VAL A 395 -15.37 14.86 11.60
N ILE A 396 -15.53 13.55 11.72
CA ILE A 396 -15.73 12.60 10.62
C ILE A 396 -17.20 12.20 10.64
N LYS A 397 -17.99 12.75 9.73
CA LYS A 397 -19.43 12.46 9.63
C LYS A 397 -19.67 11.09 8.97
N PRO A 398 -20.85 10.48 9.12
CA PRO A 398 -21.22 9.28 8.35
C PRO A 398 -20.96 9.46 6.86
N GLY A 399 -20.21 8.52 6.27
CA GLY A 399 -19.83 8.57 4.87
C GLY A 399 -18.58 9.41 4.54
N ASP A 400 -18.06 10.18 5.50
CA ASP A 400 -16.76 10.83 5.35
C ASP A 400 -15.63 9.80 5.39
N SER A 401 -14.53 10.15 4.74
CA SER A 401 -13.31 9.36 4.71
C SER A 401 -12.09 10.21 5.01
N PHE A 402 -11.00 9.57 5.42
CA PHE A 402 -9.78 10.28 5.74
C PHE A 402 -8.53 9.48 5.38
N TYR A 403 -7.45 10.22 5.13
CA TYR A 403 -6.09 9.73 5.05
C TYR A 403 -5.27 10.32 6.21
N LEU A 404 -4.45 9.49 6.85
CA LEU A 404 -3.55 9.88 7.93
C LEU A 404 -2.12 9.44 7.59
N LYS A 405 -1.16 10.37 7.70
CA LYS A 405 0.27 10.08 7.54
C LYS A 405 0.77 9.10 8.62
N PRO A 406 1.82 8.29 8.32
CA PRO A 406 2.47 7.46 9.32
C PRO A 406 2.90 8.27 10.56
N PHE A 407 2.83 7.63 11.73
CA PHE A 407 3.22 8.13 13.05
C PHE A 407 2.50 9.37 13.59
N VAL A 408 1.49 9.90 12.89
CA VAL A 408 0.62 10.94 13.47
C VAL A 408 -0.10 10.38 14.70
N GLU A 409 0.17 10.98 15.85
CA GLU A 409 -0.53 10.69 17.10
C GLU A 409 -1.96 11.21 16.97
N HIS A 410 -2.92 10.37 17.29
CA HIS A 410 -4.33 10.71 17.15
C HIS A 410 -5.20 9.93 18.14
N ASN A 411 -6.47 10.31 18.21
CA ASN A 411 -7.51 9.53 18.84
C ASN A 411 -8.82 9.66 18.05
N PHE A 412 -9.77 8.78 18.36
CA PHE A 412 -11.18 8.96 17.98
C PHE A 412 -12.04 9.05 19.23
N ARG A 413 -13.01 9.96 19.23
CA ARG A 413 -13.99 10.11 20.32
C ARG A 413 -15.41 10.25 19.79
N GLY A 414 -16.37 9.91 20.65
CA GLY A 414 -17.78 9.78 20.36
C GLY A 414 -18.26 8.34 20.53
N LYS A 415 -19.43 8.03 19.94
CA LYS A 415 -19.96 6.68 19.81
C LYS A 415 -20.23 6.42 18.34
N GLY A 416 -19.37 5.65 17.69
CA GLY A 416 -19.46 5.44 16.24
C GLY A 416 -18.61 4.27 15.76
N LYS A 417 -18.61 4.04 14.44
CA LYS A 417 -17.91 2.91 13.83
C LYS A 417 -17.10 3.36 12.62
N LEU A 418 -15.82 3.07 12.64
CA LEU A 418 -14.89 3.40 11.55
C LEU A 418 -14.34 2.12 10.93
N LEU A 419 -14.26 2.08 9.59
CA LEU A 419 -13.40 1.15 8.88
C LEU A 419 -12.03 1.79 8.75
N VAL A 420 -10.96 1.07 9.10
CA VAL A 420 -9.57 1.54 8.96
C VAL A 420 -8.73 0.49 8.24
N LEU A 421 -8.00 0.91 7.21
CA LEU A 421 -6.99 0.11 6.55
C LEU A 421 -5.62 0.79 6.70
N ARG A 422 -4.64 0.03 7.19
CA ARG A 422 -3.26 0.47 7.38
C ARG A 422 -2.34 -0.28 6.43
N ILE A 423 -1.40 0.41 5.76
CA ILE A 423 -0.47 -0.18 4.78
C ILE A 423 0.93 0.43 4.86
N SER A 424 1.94 -0.32 4.40
CA SER A 424 3.38 0.02 4.49
C SER A 424 3.81 1.26 3.72
N GLY A 425 3.12 1.59 2.62
CA GLY A 425 3.75 2.45 1.63
C GLY A 425 5.01 1.79 1.06
N LYS A 426 6.01 2.60 0.72
CA LYS A 426 7.34 2.14 0.28
C LYS A 426 8.39 2.19 1.39
N ILE A 427 8.04 2.65 2.59
CA ILE A 427 9.01 2.91 3.66
C ILE A 427 9.19 1.63 4.50
N THR A 428 8.11 1.03 4.98
CA THR A 428 8.16 -0.14 5.86
C THR A 428 8.72 -1.36 5.13
N GLY A 429 9.73 -2.01 5.71
CA GLY A 429 10.44 -3.15 5.08
C GLY A 429 11.93 -2.87 4.97
N GLU A 430 12.53 -3.14 3.81
CA GLU A 430 13.96 -2.91 3.57
C GLU A 430 14.37 -1.42 3.70
N PRO A 431 13.64 -0.44 3.14
CA PRO A 431 14.04 0.96 3.27
C PRO A 431 14.06 1.46 4.72
N GLN A 432 13.10 1.01 5.55
CA GLN A 432 13.11 1.31 6.98
C GLN A 432 14.33 0.72 7.69
N ARG A 433 14.78 -0.47 7.29
CA ARG A 433 15.97 -1.12 7.87
C ARG A 433 17.25 -0.41 7.48
N GLU A 434 17.38 -0.03 6.22
CA GLU A 434 18.49 0.77 5.73
C GLU A 434 18.57 2.12 6.47
N LEU A 435 17.44 2.80 6.67
CA LEU A 435 17.37 4.03 7.46
C LEU A 435 17.75 3.83 8.95
N SER A 436 17.70 2.60 9.46
CA SER A 436 18.01 2.28 10.86
C SER A 436 19.49 1.93 11.09
N LEU A 437 20.29 1.81 10.03
CA LEU A 437 21.75 1.65 10.09
C LEU A 437 22.41 2.98 10.40
#